data_AF-A0A443S727-F1
#
_entry.id   AF-A0A443S727-F1
#
_cell.length_a   1.000
_cell.length_b   1.000
_cell.length_c   1.000
_cell.angle_alpha   90.00
_cell.angle_beta   90.00
_cell.angle_gamma   90.00
#
_symmetry.space_group_name_H-M   'P 1'
#
loop_
_entity.id
_entity.type
_entity.pdbx_description
1 polymer ?
#
loop_
_entity_poly.entity_id
_entity_poly.type
_entity_poly.pdbx_seq_one_letter_code
_entity_poly.pdbx_strand_id
1 'polypeptide(L)'
;MKIYMQLLAQAKKVDKAGENRNYFAARMTNEINEIIRVLQLTTYDEGEWDADNLTCIKKAQNAINGNLQTAHDWIEDPMAVTGGIGEKSVRHILEYAQRIADRALPPDREAIHKCYGDINAMTNALCELRREGKGGTPQAQSLSRSIGQKLKDLNALISRAIANIERSGIQQPAHTIHGRVEQAIAWLSNPNFDDKGLGEQAINSIIEEGRRIANISPAAHRQDILNLCNDCESLNTQLQDLCRRGQGNNPQAHEIARTLSQKLDELKTH
;
A
#
# COMPACT_ATOMS: atom_id res chain seq x y z
N MET A 1 -32.33 7.13 26.40
CA MET A 1 -33.81 7.20 26.37
C MET A 1 -34.47 7.05 27.75
N LYS A 2 -34.23 5.96 28.50
CA LYS A 2 -34.87 5.72 29.81
C LYS A 2 -34.71 6.86 30.82
N ILE A 3 -33.48 7.36 30.99
CA ILE A 3 -33.17 8.48 31.90
C ILE A 3 -33.83 9.79 31.44
N TYR A 4 -33.85 10.06 30.14
CA TYR A 4 -34.53 11.24 29.57
C TYR A 4 -36.04 11.22 29.89
N MET A 5 -36.71 10.09 29.67
CA MET A 5 -38.13 9.93 29.98
C MET A 5 -38.43 10.05 31.49
N GLN A 6 -37.55 9.50 32.34
CA GLN A 6 -37.68 9.63 33.80
C GLN A 6 -37.52 11.07 34.28
N LEU A 7 -36.55 11.82 33.75
CA LEU A 7 -36.36 13.23 34.10
C LEU A 7 -37.51 14.11 33.59
N LEU A 8 -38.01 13.81 32.39
CA LEU A 8 -39.18 14.49 31.82
C LEU A 8 -40.44 14.23 32.65
N ALA A 9 -40.69 12.98 33.04
CA ALA A 9 -41.83 12.61 33.89
C ALA A 9 -41.75 13.21 35.31
N GLN A 10 -40.55 13.52 35.79
CA GLN A 10 -40.31 14.18 37.07
C GLN A 10 -40.21 15.72 36.96
N ALA A 11 -40.49 16.30 35.78
CA ALA A 11 -40.34 17.73 35.50
C ALA A 11 -38.95 18.31 35.86
N LYS A 12 -37.90 17.49 35.78
CA LYS A 12 -36.50 17.87 36.04
C LYS A 12 -35.83 18.34 34.75
N LYS A 13 -34.71 19.06 34.88
CA LYS A 13 -33.90 19.48 33.71
C LYS A 13 -33.47 18.28 32.88
N VAL A 14 -33.78 18.31 31.58
CA VAL A 14 -33.52 17.21 30.64
C VAL A 14 -32.35 17.48 29.69
N ASP A 15 -31.78 18.68 29.70
CA ASP A 15 -30.82 19.17 28.69
C ASP A 15 -29.67 18.17 28.45
N LYS A 16 -28.94 17.80 29.50
CA LYS A 16 -27.83 16.83 29.42
C LYS A 16 -28.28 15.44 28.96
N ALA A 17 -29.46 15.00 29.37
CA ALA A 17 -29.99 13.69 28.95
C ALA A 17 -30.47 13.71 27.50
N GLY A 18 -30.95 14.85 27.01
CA GLY A 18 -31.34 15.10 25.63
C GLY A 18 -30.13 15.19 24.70
N GLU A 19 -29.08 15.92 25.12
CA GLU A 19 -27.80 15.99 24.42
C GLU A 19 -27.16 14.60 24.27
N ASN A 20 -27.07 13.83 25.35
CA ASN A 20 -26.54 12.46 25.29
C ASN A 20 -27.38 11.58 24.34
N ARG A 21 -28.72 11.67 24.40
CA ARG A 21 -29.59 10.93 23.46
C ARG A 21 -29.28 11.28 22.01
N ASN A 22 -29.20 12.58 21.70
CA ASN A 22 -28.95 13.07 20.35
C ASN A 22 -27.55 12.68 19.87
N TYR A 23 -26.55 12.73 20.75
CA TYR A 23 -25.18 12.28 20.46
C TYR A 23 -25.14 10.80 20.07
N PHE A 24 -25.75 9.92 20.86
CA PHE A 24 -25.78 8.48 20.54
C PHE A 24 -26.58 8.20 19.27
N ALA A 25 -27.72 8.88 19.07
CA ALA A 25 -28.51 8.74 17.85
C ALA A 25 -27.70 9.15 16.60
N ALA A 26 -27.03 10.32 16.65
CA ALA A 26 -26.19 10.80 15.55
C ALA A 26 -25.02 9.85 15.27
N ARG A 27 -24.36 9.32 16.32
CA ARG A 27 -23.27 8.36 16.16
C ARG A 27 -23.77 7.06 15.51
N MET A 28 -24.88 6.51 15.99
CA MET A 28 -25.49 5.32 15.38
C MET A 28 -25.88 5.56 13.91
N THR A 29 -26.45 6.73 13.60
CA THR A 29 -26.77 7.10 12.22
C THR A 29 -25.53 7.19 11.34
N ASN A 30 -24.42 7.74 11.85
CA ASN A 30 -23.15 7.79 11.12
C ASN A 30 -22.60 6.38 10.84
N GLU A 31 -22.60 5.48 11.82
CA GLU A 31 -22.16 4.10 11.62
C GLU A 31 -23.06 3.35 10.61
N ILE A 32 -24.38 3.55 10.67
CA ILE A 32 -25.33 2.96 9.71
C ILE A 32 -25.06 3.48 8.30
N ASN A 33 -24.82 4.78 8.13
CA ASN A 33 -24.48 5.36 6.83
C ASN A 33 -23.17 4.78 6.29
N GLU A 34 -22.21 4.48 7.17
CA GLU A 34 -20.93 3.91 6.76
C GLU A 34 -21.02 2.43 6.40
N ILE A 35 -21.88 1.67 7.10
CA ILE A 35 -22.25 0.32 6.70
C ILE A 35 -22.93 0.33 5.32
N ILE A 36 -23.86 1.26 5.07
CA ILE A 36 -24.51 1.40 3.75
C ILE A 36 -23.48 1.72 2.67
N ARG A 37 -22.55 2.65 2.94
CA ARG A 37 -21.46 2.98 2.00
C ARG A 37 -20.62 1.76 1.67
N VAL A 38 -20.22 0.98 2.68
CA VAL A 38 -19.40 -0.23 2.50
C VAL A 38 -20.17 -1.31 1.75
N LEU A 39 -21.44 -1.55 2.06
CA LEU A 39 -22.28 -2.53 1.36
C LEU A 39 -22.50 -2.19 -0.12
N GLN A 40 -22.39 -0.91 -0.48
CA GLN A 40 -22.49 -0.43 -1.87
C GLN A 40 -21.16 -0.52 -2.64
N LEU A 41 -20.05 -0.90 -1.98
CA LEU A 41 -18.81 -1.19 -2.67
C LEU A 41 -18.98 -2.50 -3.46
N THR A 42 -19.18 -2.38 -4.77
CA THR A 42 -19.28 -3.52 -5.71
C THR A 42 -17.90 -4.02 -6.15
N THR A 43 -16.84 -3.30 -5.78
CA THR A 43 -15.45 -3.71 -5.98
C THR A 43 -14.78 -3.85 -4.63
N TYR A 44 -14.51 -5.10 -4.27
CA TYR A 44 -13.67 -5.42 -3.12
C TYR A 44 -12.23 -4.98 -3.45
N ASP A 45 -11.70 -4.00 -2.73
CA ASP A 45 -10.28 -3.63 -2.82
C ASP A 45 -9.40 -4.56 -1.98
N GLU A 46 -9.74 -5.85 -1.96
CA GLU A 46 -8.94 -6.92 -1.35
C GLU A 46 -7.59 -7.08 -2.07
N GLY A 47 -7.47 -6.55 -3.30
CA GLY A 47 -6.30 -6.75 -4.14
C GLY A 47 -5.18 -5.71 -4.01
N GLU A 48 -5.33 -4.64 -3.22
CA GLU A 48 -4.22 -3.70 -2.95
C GLU A 48 -3.59 -3.87 -1.56
N TRP A 49 -4.32 -4.44 -0.58
CA TRP A 49 -3.80 -4.56 0.78
C TRP A 49 -3.05 -5.86 1.03
N ASP A 50 -3.49 -7.00 0.44
CA ASP A 50 -2.90 -8.33 0.68
C ASP A 50 -1.90 -8.79 -0.41
N ALA A 51 -1.78 -8.03 -1.50
CA ALA A 51 -0.92 -8.40 -2.63
C ALA A 51 0.53 -7.96 -2.38
N ASP A 52 1.48 -8.88 -2.60
CA ASP A 52 2.90 -8.53 -2.60
C ASP A 52 3.19 -7.43 -3.65
N ASN A 53 4.26 -6.68 -3.43
CA ASN A 53 4.59 -5.50 -4.24
C ASN A 53 4.58 -5.80 -5.74
N LEU A 54 5.08 -6.96 -6.15
CA LEU A 54 5.13 -7.36 -7.55
C LEU A 54 3.73 -7.62 -8.12
N THR A 55 2.84 -8.27 -7.36
CA THR A 55 1.43 -8.46 -7.77
C THR A 55 0.71 -7.11 -7.93
N CYS A 56 0.90 -6.19 -6.99
CA CYS A 56 0.36 -4.82 -7.10
C CYS A 56 0.82 -4.13 -8.40
N ILE A 57 2.12 -4.19 -8.69
CA ILE A 57 2.68 -3.56 -9.89
C ILE A 57 2.20 -4.24 -11.17
N LYS A 58 2.13 -5.58 -11.21
CA LYS A 58 1.62 -6.33 -12.38
C LYS A 58 0.14 -6.04 -12.64
N LYS A 59 -0.67 -5.91 -11.58
CA LYS A 59 -2.07 -5.49 -11.69
C LYS A 59 -2.18 -4.09 -12.29
N ALA A 60 -1.37 -3.14 -11.82
CA ALA A 60 -1.32 -1.79 -12.38
C ALA A 60 -0.84 -1.80 -13.85
N GLN A 61 0.15 -2.62 -14.20
CA GLN A 61 0.60 -2.79 -15.60
C GLN A 61 -0.52 -3.32 -16.49
N ASN A 62 -1.29 -4.31 -16.03
CA ASN A 62 -2.44 -4.82 -16.77
C ASN A 62 -3.51 -3.75 -16.97
N ALA A 63 -3.76 -2.91 -15.97
CA ALA A 63 -4.69 -1.79 -16.09
C ALA A 63 -4.21 -0.74 -17.10
N ILE A 64 -2.90 -0.47 -17.17
CA ILE A 64 -2.29 0.37 -18.22
C ILE A 64 -2.54 -0.25 -19.59
N ASN A 65 -2.23 -1.53 -19.77
CA ASN A 65 -2.42 -2.24 -21.03
C ASN A 65 -3.88 -2.19 -21.51
N GLY A 66 -4.84 -2.34 -20.59
CA GLY A 66 -6.28 -2.25 -20.90
C GLY A 66 -6.74 -0.86 -21.37
N ASN A 67 -6.00 0.21 -21.06
CA ASN A 67 -6.31 1.58 -21.46
C ASN A 67 -5.54 2.04 -22.71
N LEU A 68 -4.47 1.35 -23.12
CA LEU A 68 -3.57 1.79 -24.18
C LEU A 68 -4.27 2.01 -25.52
N GLN A 69 -5.11 1.06 -25.96
CA GLN A 69 -5.78 1.18 -27.26
C GLN A 69 -6.69 2.42 -27.29
N THR A 70 -7.54 2.57 -26.28
CA THR A 70 -8.48 3.69 -26.18
C THR A 70 -7.77 5.04 -26.07
N ALA A 71 -6.63 5.09 -25.38
CA ALA A 71 -5.77 6.26 -25.35
C ALA A 71 -5.16 6.58 -26.73
N HIS A 72 -4.68 5.56 -27.45
CA HIS A 72 -4.12 5.72 -28.79
C HIS A 72 -5.17 6.22 -29.80
N ASP A 73 -6.36 5.63 -29.81
CA ASP A 73 -7.46 6.05 -30.70
C ASP A 73 -7.78 7.55 -30.52
N TRP A 74 -7.79 8.03 -29.26
CA TRP A 74 -8.04 9.43 -28.94
C TRP A 74 -6.90 10.38 -29.31
N ILE A 75 -5.66 9.90 -29.25
CA ILE A 75 -4.49 10.67 -29.67
C ILE A 75 -4.46 10.82 -31.19
N GLU A 76 -4.81 9.75 -31.92
CA GLU A 76 -4.77 9.71 -33.38
C GLU A 76 -5.90 10.50 -34.03
N ASP A 77 -7.09 10.55 -33.43
CA ASP A 77 -8.22 11.33 -33.94
C ASP A 77 -8.05 12.83 -33.62
N PRO A 78 -7.82 13.71 -34.61
CA PRO A 78 -7.66 15.15 -34.39
C PRO A 78 -8.95 15.85 -33.93
N MET A 79 -10.11 15.22 -34.13
CA MET A 79 -11.44 15.74 -33.80
C MET A 79 -12.00 15.15 -32.51
N ALA A 80 -11.23 14.30 -31.82
CA ALA A 80 -11.67 13.67 -30.59
C ALA A 80 -11.97 14.70 -29.49
N VAL A 81 -13.11 14.51 -28.82
CA VAL A 81 -13.59 15.43 -27.78
C VAL A 81 -12.74 15.33 -26.52
N THR A 82 -12.43 16.48 -25.91
CA THR A 82 -11.76 16.55 -24.60
C THR A 82 -12.73 16.18 -23.47
N GLY A 83 -12.25 15.48 -22.44
CA GLY A 83 -13.05 14.98 -21.32
C GLY A 83 -13.80 13.67 -21.61
N GLY A 84 -13.68 13.16 -22.83
CA GLY A 84 -14.22 11.86 -23.23
C GLY A 84 -13.44 10.68 -22.66
N ILE A 85 -13.90 9.47 -22.96
CA ILE A 85 -13.31 8.21 -22.48
C ILE A 85 -11.83 8.11 -22.87
N GLY A 86 -11.49 8.53 -24.09
CA GLY A 86 -10.11 8.55 -24.59
C GLY A 86 -9.13 9.36 -23.76
N GLU A 87 -9.47 10.63 -23.44
CA GLU A 87 -8.64 11.45 -22.55
C GLU A 87 -8.54 10.80 -21.16
N LYS A 88 -9.66 10.31 -20.63
CA LYS A 88 -9.68 9.63 -19.32
C LYS A 88 -8.77 8.40 -19.32
N SER A 89 -8.72 7.62 -20.40
CA SER A 89 -7.79 6.49 -20.52
C SER A 89 -6.33 6.94 -20.46
N VAL A 90 -5.96 8.07 -21.09
CA VAL A 90 -4.61 8.67 -20.94
C VAL A 90 -4.35 9.02 -19.47
N ARG A 91 -5.30 9.66 -18.79
CA ARG A 91 -5.16 10.01 -17.35
C ARG A 91 -5.04 8.78 -16.46
N HIS A 92 -5.83 7.75 -16.69
CA HIS A 92 -5.74 6.49 -15.93
C HIS A 92 -4.39 5.81 -16.13
N ILE A 93 -3.85 5.77 -17.36
CA ILE A 93 -2.50 5.24 -17.62
C ILE A 93 -1.47 5.96 -16.75
N LEU A 94 -1.56 7.29 -16.68
CA LEU A 94 -0.67 8.11 -15.87
C LEU A 94 -0.83 7.80 -14.37
N GLU A 95 -2.06 7.71 -13.86
CA GLU A 95 -2.32 7.33 -12.45
C GLU A 95 -1.72 5.97 -12.09
N TYR A 96 -1.92 4.95 -12.92
CA TYR A 96 -1.31 3.63 -12.69
C TYR A 96 0.21 3.67 -12.81
N ALA A 97 0.77 4.44 -13.75
CA ALA A 97 2.21 4.61 -13.88
C ALA A 97 2.82 5.25 -12.62
N GLN A 98 2.12 6.20 -12.00
CA GLN A 98 2.54 6.77 -10.72
C GLN A 98 2.53 5.72 -9.61
N ARG A 99 1.47 4.91 -9.49
CA ARG A 99 1.42 3.80 -8.49
C ARG A 99 2.57 2.80 -8.65
N ILE A 100 2.99 2.55 -9.89
CA ILE A 100 4.16 1.71 -10.21
C ILE A 100 5.45 2.41 -9.79
N ALA A 101 5.62 3.70 -10.11
CA ALA A 101 6.80 4.47 -9.75
C ALA A 101 7.03 4.53 -8.23
N ASP A 102 5.97 4.73 -7.46
CA ASP A 102 6.01 4.77 -5.98
C ASP A 102 6.58 3.46 -5.40
N ARG A 103 6.39 2.35 -6.12
CA ARG A 103 6.80 0.99 -5.76
C ARG A 103 8.06 0.50 -6.49
N ALA A 104 8.62 1.32 -7.38
CA ALA A 104 9.81 1.00 -8.16
C ALA A 104 11.10 1.36 -7.42
N LEU A 105 12.22 0.81 -7.91
CA LEU A 105 13.57 1.17 -7.46
C LEU A 105 13.85 2.65 -7.80
N PRO A 106 14.68 3.37 -7.02
CA PRO A 106 14.86 4.82 -7.18
C PRO A 106 15.19 5.28 -8.61
N PRO A 107 16.11 4.63 -9.36
CA PRO A 107 16.42 5.05 -10.73
C PRO A 107 15.23 4.90 -11.69
N ASP A 108 14.43 3.84 -11.54
CA ASP A 108 13.26 3.60 -12.38
C ASP A 108 12.10 4.52 -11.99
N ARG A 109 11.92 4.80 -10.69
CA ARG A 109 10.94 5.77 -10.17
C ARG A 109 11.14 7.15 -10.79
N GLU A 110 12.37 7.67 -10.76
CA GLU A 110 12.69 8.98 -11.33
C GLU A 110 12.43 9.03 -12.84
N ALA A 111 12.83 7.98 -13.56
CA ALA A 111 12.61 7.88 -15.00
C ALA A 111 11.11 7.85 -15.35
N ILE A 112 10.31 7.08 -14.60
CA ILE A 112 8.85 7.00 -14.80
C ILE A 112 8.19 8.33 -14.47
N HIS A 113 8.50 8.97 -13.34
CA HIS A 113 7.92 10.28 -12.98
C HIS A 113 8.23 11.36 -14.03
N LYS A 114 9.44 11.39 -14.57
CA LYS A 114 9.80 12.33 -15.63
C LYS A 114 8.94 12.10 -16.87
N CYS A 115 8.81 10.85 -17.32
CA CYS A 115 8.00 10.52 -18.50
C CYS A 115 6.50 10.82 -18.27
N TYR A 116 5.98 10.48 -17.09
CA TYR A 116 4.64 10.84 -16.63
C TYR A 116 4.39 12.35 -16.72
N GLY A 117 5.32 13.16 -16.20
CA GLY A 117 5.20 14.62 -16.17
C GLY A 117 5.18 15.22 -17.58
N ASP A 118 6.07 14.75 -18.47
CA ASP A 118 6.09 15.14 -19.88
C ASP A 118 4.74 14.84 -20.55
N ILE A 119 4.23 13.61 -20.42
CA ILE A 119 2.95 13.21 -21.04
C ILE A 119 1.81 14.06 -20.49
N ASN A 120 1.73 14.26 -19.17
CA ASN A 120 0.66 15.03 -18.54
C ASN A 120 0.62 16.47 -19.06
N ALA A 121 1.78 17.13 -19.17
CA ALA A 121 1.90 18.48 -19.72
C ALA A 121 1.49 18.53 -21.20
N MET A 122 1.95 17.57 -21.99
CA MET A 122 1.61 17.48 -23.42
C MET A 122 0.12 17.21 -23.64
N THR A 123 -0.50 16.33 -22.84
CA THR A 123 -1.94 16.05 -22.90
C THR A 123 -2.74 17.30 -22.55
N ASN A 124 -2.34 18.07 -21.53
CA ASN A 124 -3.00 19.34 -21.19
C ASN A 124 -2.95 20.33 -22.37
N ALA A 125 -1.77 20.53 -22.95
CA ALA A 125 -1.60 21.42 -24.10
C ALA A 125 -2.41 20.95 -25.34
N LEU A 126 -2.52 19.64 -25.56
CA LEU A 126 -3.36 19.09 -26.64
C LEU A 126 -4.85 19.36 -26.39
N CYS A 127 -5.30 19.19 -25.15
CA CYS A 127 -6.68 19.49 -24.76
C CYS A 127 -7.01 20.97 -24.94
N GLU A 128 -6.10 21.88 -24.59
CA GLU A 128 -6.26 23.31 -24.82
C GLU A 128 -6.42 23.62 -26.31
N LEU A 129 -5.52 23.11 -27.17
CA LEU A 129 -5.63 23.29 -28.62
C LEU A 129 -6.94 22.72 -29.19
N ARG A 130 -7.38 21.55 -28.73
CA ARG A 130 -8.65 20.97 -29.17
C ARG A 130 -9.87 21.80 -28.74
N ARG A 131 -9.88 22.34 -27.52
CA ARG A 131 -10.96 23.24 -27.04
C ARG A 131 -11.03 24.55 -27.84
N GLU A 132 -9.89 25.04 -28.31
CA GLU A 132 -9.81 26.21 -29.19
C GLU A 132 -10.19 25.89 -30.66
N GLY A 133 -10.59 24.66 -30.98
CA GLY A 133 -10.88 24.23 -32.35
C GLY A 133 -9.62 24.03 -33.21
N LYS A 134 -8.43 24.03 -32.61
CA LYS A 134 -7.12 23.88 -33.27
C LYS A 134 -6.61 22.44 -33.30
N GLY A 135 -7.47 21.45 -33.04
CA GLY A 135 -7.10 20.02 -33.01
C GLY A 135 -6.50 19.48 -34.30
N GLY A 136 -6.91 20.02 -35.46
CA GLY A 136 -6.37 19.64 -36.77
C GLY A 136 -5.09 20.36 -37.19
N THR A 137 -4.55 21.27 -36.37
CA THR A 137 -3.35 22.04 -36.74
C THR A 137 -2.09 21.17 -36.75
N PRO A 138 -1.04 21.52 -37.53
CA PRO A 138 0.23 20.81 -37.51
C PRO A 138 0.85 20.72 -36.12
N GLN A 139 0.66 21.75 -35.28
CA GLN A 139 1.11 21.76 -33.88
C GLN A 139 0.39 20.70 -33.04
N ALA A 140 -0.94 20.65 -33.09
CA ALA A 140 -1.74 19.65 -32.37
C ALA A 140 -1.41 18.22 -32.84
N GLN A 141 -1.26 18.01 -34.15
CA GLN A 141 -0.89 16.71 -34.71
C GLN A 141 0.54 16.30 -34.35
N SER A 142 1.48 17.24 -34.27
CA SER A 142 2.83 16.96 -33.75
C SER A 142 2.77 16.54 -32.29
N LEU A 143 1.99 17.26 -31.47
CA LEU A 143 1.83 16.98 -30.06
C LEU A 143 1.19 15.60 -29.82
N SER A 144 0.13 15.27 -30.56
CA SER A 144 -0.46 13.92 -30.55
C SER A 144 0.57 12.83 -30.83
N ARG A 145 1.36 12.97 -31.91
CA ARG A 145 2.41 11.99 -32.24
C ARG A 145 3.44 11.85 -31.13
N SER A 146 3.86 12.96 -30.54
CA SER A 146 4.81 12.96 -29.43
C SER A 146 4.22 12.32 -28.15
N ILE A 147 2.94 12.54 -27.83
CA ILE A 147 2.25 11.85 -26.72
C ILE A 147 2.22 10.34 -26.98
N GLY A 148 1.83 9.93 -28.19
CA GLY A 148 1.79 8.51 -28.58
C GLY A 148 3.15 7.82 -28.44
N GLN A 149 4.24 8.50 -28.83
CA GLN A 149 5.59 7.98 -28.63
C GLN A 149 5.96 7.90 -27.15
N LYS A 150 5.68 8.94 -26.37
CA LYS A 150 5.98 8.96 -24.93
C LYS A 150 5.20 7.89 -24.15
N LEU A 151 3.97 7.58 -24.54
CA LEU A 151 3.22 6.46 -23.95
C LEU A 151 3.89 5.10 -24.22
N LYS A 152 4.46 4.89 -25.41
CA LYS A 152 5.26 3.70 -25.70
C LYS A 152 6.53 3.65 -24.84
N ASP A 153 7.22 4.78 -24.72
CA ASP A 153 8.42 4.88 -23.88
C ASP A 153 8.09 4.63 -22.41
N LEU A 154 6.98 5.16 -21.91
CA LEU A 154 6.47 4.92 -20.55
C LEU A 154 6.21 3.43 -20.32
N ASN A 155 5.55 2.74 -21.26
CA ASN A 155 5.28 1.32 -21.14
C ASN A 155 6.58 0.47 -21.12
N ALA A 156 7.59 0.88 -21.90
CA ALA A 156 8.91 0.25 -21.87
C ALA A 156 9.64 0.48 -20.53
N LEU A 157 9.58 1.70 -19.99
CA LEU A 157 10.14 2.03 -18.66
C LEU A 157 9.48 1.20 -17.55
N ILE A 158 8.15 1.05 -17.58
CA ILE A 158 7.39 0.24 -16.63
C ILE A 158 7.79 -1.22 -16.72
N SER A 159 7.87 -1.77 -17.94
CA SER A 159 8.26 -3.17 -18.15
C SER A 159 9.69 -3.43 -17.63
N ARG A 160 10.60 -2.47 -17.82
CA ARG A 160 11.96 -2.53 -17.28
C ARG A 160 11.97 -2.45 -15.75
N ALA A 161 11.18 -1.55 -15.16
CA ALA A 161 11.08 -1.40 -13.71
C ALA A 161 10.59 -2.70 -13.05
N ILE A 162 9.60 -3.36 -13.64
CA ILE A 162 9.09 -4.67 -13.17
C ILE A 162 10.20 -5.72 -13.21
N ALA A 163 10.89 -5.86 -14.34
CA ALA A 163 11.98 -6.82 -14.47
C ALA A 163 13.15 -6.52 -13.49
N ASN A 164 13.40 -5.25 -13.19
CA ASN A 164 14.42 -4.85 -12.22
C ASN A 164 14.01 -5.19 -10.79
N ILE A 165 12.73 -5.02 -10.44
CA ILE A 165 12.21 -5.43 -9.13
C ILE A 165 12.30 -6.96 -8.99
N GLU A 166 11.86 -7.72 -9.99
CA GLU A 166 11.97 -9.18 -10.01
C GLU A 166 13.42 -9.66 -9.84
N ARG A 167 14.36 -9.00 -10.51
CA ARG A 167 15.79 -9.34 -10.43
C ARG A 167 16.45 -8.89 -9.13
N SER A 168 15.97 -7.80 -8.53
CA SER A 168 16.60 -7.23 -7.34
C SER A 168 16.54 -8.15 -6.13
N GLY A 169 15.55 -9.05 -6.08
CA GLY A 169 15.31 -9.89 -4.90
C GLY A 169 14.97 -9.09 -3.63
N ILE A 170 14.81 -7.76 -3.73
CA ILE A 170 14.47 -6.87 -2.62
C ILE A 170 13.01 -7.13 -2.29
N GLN A 171 12.79 -8.05 -1.36
CA GLN A 171 11.49 -8.26 -0.75
C GLN A 171 11.15 -7.03 0.11
N GLN A 172 9.93 -6.52 -0.04
CA GLN A 172 9.44 -5.39 0.76
C GLN A 172 8.88 -5.90 2.08
N PRO A 173 8.89 -5.11 3.17
CA PRO A 173 8.28 -5.50 4.44
C PRO A 173 6.84 -5.97 4.24
N ALA A 174 6.54 -7.17 4.74
CA ALA A 174 5.19 -7.73 4.69
C ALA A 174 4.23 -6.89 5.54
N HIS A 175 3.01 -6.71 5.04
CA HIS A 175 1.94 -5.96 5.70
C HIS A 175 1.10 -6.83 6.63
N THR A 176 1.02 -8.15 6.38
CA THR A 176 0.36 -9.11 7.28
C THR A 176 1.32 -9.65 8.33
N ILE A 177 0.79 -10.02 9.50
CA ILE A 177 1.58 -10.70 10.55
C ILE A 177 2.13 -12.03 10.05
N HIS A 178 1.35 -12.77 9.26
CA HIS A 178 1.81 -14.02 8.66
C HIS A 178 3.03 -13.81 7.75
N GLY A 179 2.96 -12.86 6.82
CA GLY A 179 4.07 -12.56 5.92
C GLY A 179 5.30 -12.00 6.66
N ARG A 180 5.10 -11.21 7.73
CA ARG A 180 6.22 -10.75 8.57
C ARG A 180 6.91 -11.93 9.25
N VAL A 181 6.14 -12.90 9.74
CA VAL A 181 6.70 -14.12 10.36
C VAL A 181 7.47 -14.93 9.33
N GLU A 182 6.95 -15.09 8.10
CA GLU A 182 7.70 -15.77 7.02
C GLU A 182 9.01 -15.06 6.68
N GLN A 183 9.02 -13.72 6.59
CA GLN A 183 10.22 -12.92 6.36
C GLN A 183 11.24 -13.05 7.50
N ALA A 184 10.77 -12.99 8.74
CA ALA A 184 11.60 -13.21 9.92
C ALA A 184 12.22 -14.61 9.91
N ILE A 185 11.43 -15.67 9.68
CA ILE A 185 11.90 -17.06 9.65
C ILE A 185 12.89 -17.28 8.49
N ALA A 186 12.62 -16.70 7.31
CA ALA A 186 13.53 -16.79 6.17
C ALA A 186 14.91 -16.20 6.50
N TRP A 187 14.97 -15.04 7.15
CA TRP A 187 16.22 -14.46 7.60
C TRP A 187 16.89 -15.29 8.72
N LEU A 188 16.13 -15.76 9.70
CA LEU A 188 16.65 -16.60 10.80
C LEU A 188 17.23 -17.93 10.31
N SER A 189 16.79 -18.44 9.15
CA SER A 189 17.37 -19.64 8.54
C SER A 189 18.81 -19.43 8.03
N ASN A 190 19.18 -18.18 7.70
CA ASN A 190 20.52 -17.79 7.29
C ASN A 190 20.83 -16.34 7.73
N PRO A 191 21.17 -16.10 9.02
CA PRO A 191 21.38 -14.75 9.55
C PRO A 191 22.54 -13.99 8.90
N ASN A 192 23.43 -14.68 8.18
CA ASN A 192 24.55 -14.08 7.44
C ASN A 192 24.16 -13.58 6.04
N PHE A 193 22.95 -13.91 5.56
CA PHE A 193 22.45 -13.40 4.28
C PHE A 193 22.05 -11.93 4.41
N ASP A 194 22.56 -11.08 3.52
CA ASP A 194 22.21 -9.66 3.46
C ASP A 194 20.88 -9.47 2.72
N ASP A 195 19.79 -9.50 3.49
CA ASP A 195 18.44 -9.18 3.04
C ASP A 195 18.09 -7.68 3.12
N LYS A 196 19.11 -6.82 3.25
CA LYS A 196 18.95 -5.37 3.45
C LYS A 196 18.19 -4.98 4.73
N GLY A 197 18.19 -5.84 5.74
CA GLY A 197 17.58 -5.61 7.05
C GLY A 197 16.09 -5.91 7.09
N LEU A 198 15.56 -6.62 6.09
CA LEU A 198 14.14 -6.96 5.99
C LEU A 198 13.69 -7.86 7.13
N GLY A 199 14.41 -8.96 7.38
CA GLY A 199 14.10 -9.90 8.45
C GLY A 199 14.18 -9.26 9.82
N GLU A 200 15.18 -8.40 10.04
CA GLU A 200 15.30 -7.61 11.27
C GLU A 200 14.09 -6.69 11.47
N GLN A 201 13.70 -5.94 10.43
CA GLN A 201 12.53 -5.07 10.46
C GLN A 201 11.23 -5.87 10.71
N ALA A 202 11.11 -7.06 10.12
CA ALA A 202 9.97 -7.93 10.30
C ALA A 202 9.85 -8.40 11.77
N ILE A 203 10.96 -8.84 12.39
CA ILE A 203 11.00 -9.25 13.80
C ILE A 203 10.58 -8.10 14.72
N ASN A 204 11.16 -6.91 14.53
CA ASN A 204 10.81 -5.73 15.34
C ASN A 204 9.33 -5.36 15.19
N SER A 205 8.79 -5.43 13.97
CA SER A 205 7.38 -5.15 13.69
C SER A 205 6.43 -6.16 14.33
N ILE A 206 6.82 -7.43 14.42
CA ILE A 206 6.05 -8.47 15.12
C ILE A 206 6.04 -8.20 16.62
N ILE A 207 7.19 -7.86 17.21
CA ILE A 207 7.31 -7.56 18.64
C ILE A 207 6.46 -6.33 18.99
N GLU A 208 6.49 -5.27 18.18
CA GLU A 208 5.69 -4.08 18.40
C GLU A 208 4.18 -4.38 18.36
N GLU A 209 3.74 -5.20 17.41
CA GLU A 209 2.35 -5.65 17.35
C GLU A 209 1.97 -6.49 18.58
N GLY A 210 2.83 -7.43 18.98
CA GLY A 210 2.62 -8.25 20.17
C GLY A 210 2.45 -7.40 21.44
N ARG A 211 3.26 -6.34 21.59
CA ARG A 211 3.10 -5.38 22.68
C ARG A 211 1.79 -4.61 22.60
N ARG A 212 1.34 -4.24 21.41
CA ARG A 212 0.03 -3.59 21.20
C ARG A 212 -1.12 -4.51 21.60
N ILE A 213 -1.07 -5.78 21.19
CA ILE A 213 -2.07 -6.80 21.54
C ILE A 213 -2.09 -7.02 23.06
N ALA A 214 -0.92 -7.15 23.71
CA ALA A 214 -0.84 -7.32 25.15
C ALA A 214 -1.58 -6.22 25.94
N ASN A 215 -1.51 -4.97 25.46
CA ASN A 215 -2.18 -3.83 26.11
C ASN A 215 -3.71 -3.95 26.11
N ILE A 216 -4.30 -4.59 25.09
CA ILE A 216 -5.75 -4.79 24.98
C ILE A 216 -6.21 -6.16 25.50
N SER A 217 -5.28 -7.09 25.72
CA SER A 217 -5.56 -8.43 26.25
C SER A 217 -5.91 -8.42 27.75
N PRO A 218 -6.68 -9.42 28.24
CA PRO A 218 -6.96 -9.61 29.66
C PRO A 218 -5.68 -9.75 30.49
N ALA A 219 -5.73 -9.35 31.77
CA ALA A 219 -4.56 -9.34 32.65
C ALA A 219 -3.85 -10.70 32.77
N ALA A 220 -4.59 -11.80 32.65
CA ALA A 220 -4.04 -13.16 32.67
C ALA A 220 -3.09 -13.44 31.49
N HIS A 221 -3.44 -13.01 30.27
CA HIS A 221 -2.64 -13.26 29.07
C HIS A 221 -1.63 -12.15 28.76
N ARG A 222 -1.88 -10.93 29.26
CA ARG A 222 -1.02 -9.77 29.02
C ARG A 222 0.43 -10.02 29.40
N GLN A 223 0.66 -10.60 30.59
CA GLN A 223 2.02 -10.78 31.08
C GLN A 223 2.79 -11.81 30.24
N ASP A 224 2.13 -12.89 29.81
CA ASP A 224 2.74 -13.92 28.98
C ASP A 224 3.17 -13.38 27.62
N ILE A 225 2.30 -12.60 26.96
CA ILE A 225 2.62 -11.96 25.67
C ILE A 225 3.79 -10.98 25.82
N LEU A 226 3.80 -10.17 26.89
CA LEU A 226 4.91 -9.23 27.15
C LEU A 226 6.22 -9.95 27.42
N ASN A 227 6.19 -11.08 28.15
CA ASN A 227 7.38 -11.90 28.40
C ASN A 227 7.94 -12.45 27.09
N LEU A 228 7.08 -13.01 26.22
CA LEU A 228 7.49 -13.47 24.89
C LEU A 228 8.08 -12.34 24.03
N CYS A 229 7.47 -11.16 24.04
CA CYS A 229 7.99 -9.99 23.32
C CYS A 229 9.40 -9.59 23.81
N ASN A 230 9.60 -9.58 25.14
CA ASN A 230 10.91 -9.24 25.74
C ASN A 230 11.98 -10.28 25.40
N ASP A 231 11.63 -11.57 25.43
CA ASP A 231 12.55 -12.65 25.07
C ASP A 231 12.95 -12.55 23.58
N CYS A 232 11.99 -12.33 22.69
CA CYS A 232 12.24 -12.13 21.26
C CYS A 232 13.17 -10.93 21.01
N GLU A 233 12.93 -9.80 21.67
CA GLU A 233 13.77 -8.60 21.54
C GLU A 233 15.21 -8.82 22.03
N SER A 234 15.37 -9.52 23.17
CA SER A 234 16.68 -9.88 23.72
C SER A 234 17.47 -10.79 22.77
N LEU A 235 16.82 -11.83 22.24
CA LEU A 235 17.45 -12.74 21.28
C LEU A 235 17.77 -12.04 19.96
N ASN A 236 16.87 -11.19 19.45
CA ASN A 236 17.09 -10.42 18.23
C ASN A 236 18.32 -9.51 18.37
N THR A 237 18.42 -8.79 19.50
CA THR A 237 19.57 -7.91 19.79
C THR A 237 20.88 -8.69 19.85
N GLN A 238 20.90 -9.84 20.51
CA GLN A 238 22.09 -10.70 20.58
C GLN A 238 22.50 -11.23 19.20
N LEU A 239 21.53 -11.63 18.38
CA LEU A 239 21.78 -12.11 17.02
C LEU A 239 22.32 -11.00 16.11
N GLN A 240 21.76 -9.79 16.20
CA GLN A 240 22.24 -8.62 15.46
C GLN A 240 23.69 -8.29 15.80
N ASP A 241 24.05 -8.31 17.08
CA ASP A 241 25.42 -8.05 17.52
C ASP A 241 26.41 -9.09 16.97
N LEU A 242 26.01 -10.36 16.91
CA LEU A 242 26.80 -11.41 16.25
C LEU A 242 26.93 -11.18 14.75
N CYS A 243 25.84 -10.84 14.07
CA CYS A 243 25.85 -10.58 12.62
C CYS A 243 26.72 -9.36 12.26
N ARG A 244 26.63 -8.27 13.03
CA ARG A 244 27.47 -7.06 12.86
C ARG A 244 28.96 -7.34 13.03
N ARG A 245 29.31 -8.34 13.85
CA ARG A 245 30.70 -8.81 14.04
C ARG A 245 31.15 -9.82 12.98
N GLY A 246 30.31 -10.12 11.98
CA GLY A 246 30.57 -11.14 10.96
C GLY A 246 30.49 -12.58 11.49
N GLN A 247 29.83 -12.78 12.63
CA GLN A 247 29.70 -14.08 13.31
C GLN A 247 28.32 -14.72 13.13
N GLY A 248 27.54 -14.28 12.15
CA GLY A 248 26.17 -14.76 11.89
C GLY A 248 26.05 -16.25 11.50
N ASN A 249 27.16 -16.89 11.13
CA ASN A 249 27.24 -18.31 10.77
C ASN A 249 27.84 -19.20 11.87
N ASN A 250 28.10 -18.67 13.07
CA ASN A 250 28.64 -19.50 14.14
C ASN A 250 27.54 -20.36 14.79
N PRO A 251 27.88 -21.45 15.51
CA PRO A 251 26.89 -22.30 16.15
C PRO A 251 25.99 -21.57 17.16
N GLN A 252 26.51 -20.54 17.82
CA GLN A 252 25.77 -19.72 18.77
C GLN A 252 24.68 -18.89 18.08
N ALA A 253 24.98 -18.27 16.94
CA ALA A 253 24.06 -17.47 16.15
C ALA A 253 22.93 -18.35 15.60
N HIS A 254 23.25 -19.55 15.10
CA HIS A 254 22.23 -20.52 14.67
C HIS A 254 21.33 -20.97 15.82
N GLU A 255 21.87 -21.19 17.01
CA GLU A 255 21.04 -21.57 18.16
C GLU A 255 20.12 -20.42 18.61
N ILE A 256 20.63 -19.19 18.69
CA ILE A 256 19.83 -18.00 18.98
C ILE A 256 18.73 -17.83 17.91
N ALA A 257 19.07 -17.98 16.63
CA ALA A 257 18.10 -17.86 15.55
C ALA A 257 17.01 -18.93 15.62
N ARG A 258 17.35 -20.16 15.97
CA ARG A 258 16.40 -21.27 16.18
C ARG A 258 15.47 -20.98 17.36
N THR A 259 16.01 -20.56 18.50
CA THR A 259 15.20 -20.19 19.68
C THR A 259 14.28 -19.01 19.38
N LEU A 260 14.79 -17.99 18.68
CA LEU A 260 13.99 -16.84 18.28
C LEU A 260 12.85 -17.25 17.33
N SER A 261 13.12 -18.12 16.35
CA SER A 261 12.10 -18.65 15.45
C SER A 261 10.99 -19.38 16.19
N GLN A 262 11.31 -20.16 17.22
CA GLN A 262 10.32 -20.86 18.05
C GLN A 262 9.45 -19.88 18.84
N LYS A 263 10.06 -18.88 19.47
CA LYS A 263 9.32 -17.86 20.23
C LYS A 263 8.44 -16.96 19.36
N LEU A 264 8.85 -16.67 18.13
CA LEU A 264 8.01 -15.95 17.17
C LEU A 264 6.78 -16.77 16.76
N ASP A 265 6.93 -18.09 16.61
CA ASP A 265 5.79 -18.97 16.34
C ASP A 265 4.85 -19.09 17.55
N GLU A 266 5.40 -19.20 18.77
CA GLU A 266 4.61 -19.12 20.01
C GLU A 266 3.82 -17.80 20.09
N LEU A 267 4.48 -16.66 19.83
CA LEU A 267 3.86 -15.34 19.85
C LEU A 267 2.74 -15.20 18.80
N LYS A 268 2.87 -15.86 17.64
CA LYS A 268 1.84 -15.91 16.60
C LYS A 268 0.59 -16.69 17.02
N THR A 269 0.71 -17.62 17.98
CA THR A 269 -0.42 -18.45 18.44
C THR A 269 -1.25 -17.81 19.57
N HIS A 270 -0.80 -16.69 20.14
CA HIS A 270 -1.50 -15.93 21.18
C HIS A 270 -2.50 -14.92 20.62
#